data_AF-A0A7N0UDT3-F1
#
_entry.id   AF-A0A7N0UDT3-F1
#
_cell.length_a   1.000
_cell.length_b   1.000
_cell.length_c   1.000
_cell.angle_alpha   90.00
_cell.angle_beta   90.00
_cell.angle_gamma   90.00
#
_symmetry.space_group_name_H-M   'P 1'
#
loop_
_entity.id
_entity.type
_entity.pdbx_description
1 polymer ?
#
loop_
_entity_poly.entity_id
_entity_poly.type
_entity_poly.pdbx_seq_one_letter_code
_entity_poly.pdbx_strand_id
1 'polypeptide(L)'
;MESGGGEAAGDATARPWQSYHTVYTNAKAGMDGVDKERVQKIVYEMSKGSKYFEHEERKEALMKQKIESMRSLCAKLTPSDLSQYQKVAEQKIVELEASRDLTRIWLHVDMDAFYAAVETLSNPSLQGKPMAVGGMSMICTANYEARKFGVRAAMPGFIAHKLCPELVFVPTDIKKYMHYSDLTRKVFQDYDPKFIAASLDEAYLDITEVCQVRGMSGAEIADELRSRIHEETGLTCSAGVAPNRLLAKVCSDINKPNGQFVLPNDRMAVVTFISSLPIRKIGGIGKVTEHILKDVIGINTCEQMLQKGGYLCALFSQSSADFFLSVGLGLGSVHTPEARMRKSISNERTFQATDNKDIMFTKLGNISIFRFYFPILFSLPVFYMQLLDNFLS
;
A
#
# COMPACT_ATOMS: atom_id res chain seq x y z
N MET A 1 62.21 15.82 6.13
CA MET A 1 61.13 16.71 6.61
C MET A 1 60.16 16.81 5.45
N GLU A 2 59.25 15.85 5.27
CA GLU A 2 57.90 15.81 5.91
C GLU A 2 57.27 17.20 5.90
N SER A 3 56.09 17.50 5.38
CA SER A 3 54.82 16.80 5.13
C SER A 3 53.89 17.88 4.52
N GLY A 4 52.77 17.66 3.84
CA GLY A 4 51.94 16.51 3.65
C GLY A 4 50.81 16.87 2.69
N GLY A 5 50.31 15.87 1.99
CA GLY A 5 49.07 15.95 1.23
C GLY A 5 47.88 16.00 2.19
N GLY A 6 47.00 16.99 1.99
CA GLY A 6 45.70 17.01 2.65
C GLY A 6 44.77 16.04 1.94
N GLU A 7 44.62 14.84 2.51
CA GLU A 7 43.45 13.99 2.25
C GLU A 7 42.18 14.74 2.64
N ALA A 8 41.22 14.78 1.73
CA ALA A 8 39.88 15.28 2.01
C ALA A 8 39.24 14.42 3.09
N ALA A 9 39.15 14.96 4.31
CA ALA A 9 38.40 14.37 5.40
C ALA A 9 36.93 14.20 4.97
N GLY A 10 36.50 12.95 4.84
CA GLY A 10 35.10 12.61 4.65
C GLY A 10 34.26 13.16 5.81
N ASP A 11 33.10 13.69 5.47
CA ASP A 11 32.16 14.33 6.39
C ASP A 11 31.76 13.39 7.55
N ALA A 12 32.38 13.60 8.72
CA ALA A 12 32.16 12.82 9.94
C ALA A 12 30.81 13.11 10.62
N THR A 13 29.95 13.95 10.02
CA THR A 13 28.60 14.26 10.56
C THR A 13 27.47 13.48 9.91
N ALA A 14 27.74 12.73 8.84
CA ALA A 14 26.74 11.94 8.13
C ALA A 14 26.30 10.71 8.96
N ARG A 15 25.12 10.79 9.58
CA ARG A 15 24.48 9.67 10.28
C ARG A 15 24.03 8.61 9.26
N PRO A 16 24.67 7.43 9.17
CA PRO A 16 24.44 6.49 8.05
C PRO A 16 23.01 5.95 7.95
N TRP A 17 22.28 5.94 9.06
CA TRP A 17 20.89 5.49 9.12
C TRP A 17 19.91 6.49 8.49
N GLN A 18 20.27 7.77 8.36
CA GLN A 18 19.39 8.79 7.78
C GLN A 18 19.10 8.50 6.30
N SER A 19 20.04 7.93 5.56
CA SER A 19 19.83 7.54 4.16
C SER A 19 19.16 6.18 4.00
N TYR A 20 19.06 5.36 5.06
CA TYR A 20 18.54 4.00 4.97
C TYR A 20 17.01 3.96 5.00
N HIS A 21 16.40 4.05 3.82
CA HIS A 21 14.96 4.08 3.65
C HIS A 21 14.42 2.70 3.25
N THR A 22 13.92 1.93 4.20
CA THR A 22 13.28 0.63 3.92
C THR A 22 11.75 0.74 3.95
N VAL A 23 11.06 -0.33 3.54
CA VAL A 23 9.60 -0.39 3.71
C VAL A 23 9.18 -0.29 5.18
N TYR A 24 10.09 -0.54 6.14
CA TYR A 24 9.82 -0.50 7.58
C TYR A 24 9.69 0.92 8.14
N THR A 25 10.22 1.93 7.45
CA THR A 25 10.28 3.31 7.98
C THR A 25 9.18 4.24 7.44
N ASN A 26 8.30 3.74 6.56
CA ASN A 26 7.15 4.49 6.04
C ASN A 26 6.08 4.77 7.12
N ALA A 27 5.38 5.90 7.01
CA ALA A 27 4.25 6.19 7.86
C ALA A 27 3.05 5.28 7.54
N LYS A 28 2.28 4.90 8.56
CA LYS A 28 0.99 4.19 8.48
C LYS A 28 0.03 4.81 9.51
N ALA A 29 -1.28 4.63 9.32
CA ALA A 29 -2.28 5.12 10.27
C ALA A 29 -1.99 4.62 11.71
N GLY A 30 -2.12 5.52 12.69
CA GLY A 30 -1.80 5.22 14.10
C GLY A 30 -0.31 5.29 14.46
N MET A 31 0.51 5.93 13.63
CA MET A 31 1.95 6.15 13.88
C MET A 31 2.30 7.63 14.05
N ASP A 32 1.31 8.47 14.36
CA ASP A 32 1.53 9.87 14.66
C ASP A 32 2.30 10.01 15.97
N GLY A 33 3.33 10.86 15.96
CA GLY A 33 4.22 11.06 17.12
C GLY A 33 5.28 9.97 17.34
N VAL A 34 5.40 8.96 16.46
CA VAL A 34 6.49 7.98 16.53
C VAL A 34 7.84 8.68 16.33
N ASP A 35 8.82 8.34 17.17
CA ASP A 35 10.21 8.75 16.99
C ASP A 35 10.82 8.04 15.77
N LYS A 36 10.72 8.70 14.62
CA LYS A 36 11.19 8.18 13.34
C LYS A 36 12.70 7.98 13.31
N GLU A 37 13.47 8.83 14.00
CA GLU A 37 14.93 8.69 14.05
C GLU A 37 15.33 7.45 14.82
N ARG A 38 14.71 7.20 15.99
CA ARG A 38 14.94 5.98 16.76
C ARG A 38 14.59 4.73 15.97
N VAL A 39 13.44 4.73 15.29
CA VAL A 39 13.02 3.59 14.46
C VAL A 39 14.00 3.34 13.33
N GLN A 40 14.38 4.38 12.58
CA GLN A 40 15.35 4.27 11.48
C GLN A 40 16.71 3.75 11.98
N LYS A 41 17.20 4.28 13.10
CA LYS A 41 18.47 3.86 13.70
C LYS A 41 18.44 2.38 14.08
N ILE A 42 17.42 1.93 14.80
CA ILE A 42 17.30 0.52 15.21
C ILE A 42 17.16 -0.39 13.99
N VAL A 43 16.31 -0.03 13.02
CA VAL A 43 16.15 -0.79 11.77
C VAL A 43 17.49 -0.91 11.05
N TYR A 44 18.24 0.18 10.92
CA TYR A 44 19.56 0.17 10.28
C TYR A 44 20.55 -0.71 11.05
N GLU A 45 20.71 -0.52 12.36
CA GLU A 45 21.65 -1.27 13.20
C GLU A 45 21.37 -2.78 13.17
N MET A 46 20.10 -3.17 13.20
CA MET A 46 19.68 -4.58 13.17
C MET A 46 19.77 -5.20 11.77
N SER A 47 19.84 -4.40 10.71
CA SER A 47 19.89 -4.88 9.33
C SER A 47 21.31 -4.87 8.77
N LYS A 48 22.17 -3.93 9.18
CA LYS A 48 23.50 -3.69 8.62
C LYS A 48 24.33 -4.98 8.61
N GLY A 49 24.90 -5.31 7.45
CA GLY A 49 25.75 -6.49 7.26
C GLY A 49 25.00 -7.80 7.03
N SER A 50 23.65 -7.78 7.01
CA SER A 50 22.86 -8.93 6.55
C SER A 50 22.82 -9.00 5.02
N LYS A 51 22.56 -10.20 4.47
CA LYS A 51 22.30 -10.37 3.04
C LYS A 51 21.06 -9.60 2.57
N TYR A 52 20.07 -9.43 3.45
CA TYR A 52 18.91 -8.58 3.18
C TYR A 52 19.32 -7.12 2.99
N PHE A 53 20.20 -6.60 3.86
CA PHE A 53 20.71 -5.24 3.74
C PHE A 53 21.49 -5.02 2.45
N GLU A 54 22.41 -5.91 2.11
CA GLU A 54 23.16 -5.86 0.84
C GLU A 54 22.23 -5.92 -0.38
N HIS A 55 21.13 -6.67 -0.30
CA HIS A 55 20.11 -6.71 -1.34
C HIS A 55 19.33 -5.39 -1.45
N GLU A 56 18.94 -4.80 -0.33
CA GLU A 56 18.28 -3.49 -0.33
C GLU A 56 19.22 -2.39 -0.86
N GLU A 57 20.52 -2.44 -0.55
CA GLU A 57 21.53 -1.56 -1.15
C GLU A 57 21.63 -1.74 -2.66
N ARG A 58 21.63 -2.99 -3.16
CA ARG A 58 21.60 -3.27 -4.61
C ARG A 58 20.34 -2.73 -5.27
N LYS A 59 19.17 -2.89 -4.65
CA LYS A 59 17.92 -2.30 -5.15
C LYS A 59 17.96 -0.78 -5.16
N GLU A 60 18.53 -0.17 -4.13
CA GLU A 60 18.68 1.28 -4.06
C GLU A 60 19.62 1.78 -5.16
N ALA A 61 20.74 1.10 -5.41
CA ALA A 61 21.64 1.40 -6.52
C ALA A 61 20.94 1.29 -7.89
N LEU A 62 20.15 0.23 -8.11
CA LEU A 62 19.34 0.09 -9.33
C LEU A 62 18.29 1.20 -9.46
N MET A 63 17.67 1.60 -8.35
CA MET A 63 16.72 2.71 -8.33
C MET A 63 17.42 4.03 -8.69
N LYS A 64 18.60 4.31 -8.12
CA LYS A 64 19.43 5.49 -8.45
C LYS A 64 19.82 5.49 -9.92
N GLN A 65 20.26 4.36 -10.46
CA GLN A 65 20.57 4.23 -11.90
C GLN A 65 19.35 4.51 -12.77
N LYS A 66 18.17 4.02 -12.38
CA LYS A 66 16.92 4.29 -13.08
C LYS A 66 16.56 5.78 -13.03
N ILE A 67 16.68 6.43 -11.87
CA ILE A 67 16.44 7.87 -11.70
C ILE A 67 17.39 8.66 -12.60
N GLU A 68 18.68 8.32 -12.63
CA GLU A 68 19.66 9.01 -13.47
C GLU A 68 19.40 8.81 -14.97
N SER A 69 18.98 7.60 -15.37
CA SER A 69 18.54 7.33 -16.75
C SER A 69 17.33 8.19 -17.12
N MET A 70 16.37 8.34 -16.21
CA MET A 70 15.20 9.20 -16.42
C MET A 70 15.57 10.68 -16.45
N ARG A 71 16.53 11.14 -15.62
CA ARG A 71 17.07 12.51 -15.68
C ARG A 71 17.76 12.79 -17.01
N SER A 72 18.56 11.85 -17.49
CA SER A 72 19.22 11.95 -18.78
C SER A 72 18.22 12.00 -19.93
N LEU A 73 17.12 11.24 -19.87
CA LEU A 73 16.02 11.35 -20.84
C LEU A 73 15.33 12.70 -20.76
N CYS A 74 15.01 13.16 -19.54
CA CYS A 74 14.36 14.44 -19.31
C CYS A 74 15.21 15.61 -19.81
N ALA A 75 16.53 15.58 -19.59
CA ALA A 75 17.47 16.62 -20.01
C ALA A 75 17.63 16.72 -21.54
N LYS A 76 17.27 15.66 -22.29
CA LYS A 76 17.28 15.67 -23.77
C LYS A 76 16.03 16.32 -24.37
N LEU A 77 14.98 16.53 -23.57
CA LEU A 77 13.74 17.13 -24.07
C LEU A 77 13.97 18.61 -24.34
N THR A 78 13.74 19.02 -25.59
CA THR A 78 13.79 20.44 -25.97
C THR A 78 12.52 21.16 -25.54
N PRO A 79 12.52 22.51 -25.46
CA PRO A 79 11.30 23.27 -25.26
C PRO A 79 10.22 22.97 -26.30
N SER A 80 10.61 22.64 -27.55
CA SER A 80 9.65 22.27 -28.61
C SER A 80 9.01 20.91 -28.33
N ASP A 81 9.79 19.91 -27.92
CA ASP A 81 9.27 18.59 -27.56
C ASP A 81 8.26 18.73 -26.41
N LEU A 82 8.65 19.46 -25.37
CA LEU A 82 7.79 19.70 -24.21
C LEU A 82 6.50 20.42 -24.59
N SER A 83 6.55 21.41 -25.48
CA SER A 83 5.34 22.08 -25.98
C SER A 83 4.43 21.10 -26.72
N GLN A 84 4.97 20.19 -27.52
CA GLN A 84 4.19 19.19 -28.22
C GLN A 84 3.53 18.20 -27.25
N TYR A 85 4.29 17.65 -26.29
CA TYR A 85 3.74 16.74 -25.29
C TYR A 85 2.76 17.43 -24.34
N GLN A 86 2.97 18.71 -24.06
CA GLN A 86 2.03 19.50 -23.27
C GLN A 86 0.67 19.63 -23.96
N LYS A 87 0.64 19.83 -25.29
CA LYS A 87 -0.63 19.81 -26.05
C LYS A 87 -1.32 18.45 -25.98
N VAL A 88 -0.56 17.36 -26.03
CA VAL A 88 -1.10 16.00 -25.87
C VAL A 88 -1.71 15.84 -24.47
N ALA A 89 -1.02 16.31 -23.43
CA ALA A 89 -1.52 16.27 -22.06
C ALA A 89 -2.78 17.12 -21.89
N GLU A 90 -2.82 18.34 -22.42
CA GLU A 90 -3.98 19.25 -22.35
C GLU A 90 -5.20 18.66 -23.05
N GLN A 91 -5.02 18.12 -24.26
CA GLN A 91 -6.08 17.41 -24.97
C GLN A 91 -6.62 16.26 -24.13
N LYS A 92 -5.73 15.45 -23.53
CA LYS A 92 -6.12 14.34 -22.68
C LYS A 92 -6.82 14.78 -21.39
N ILE A 93 -6.38 15.88 -20.78
CA ILE A 93 -7.00 16.47 -19.60
C ILE A 93 -8.44 16.89 -19.91
N VAL A 94 -8.67 17.55 -21.06
CA VAL A 94 -10.01 17.94 -21.49
C VAL A 94 -10.90 16.71 -21.70
N GLU A 95 -10.40 15.67 -22.37
CA GLU A 95 -11.13 14.41 -22.57
C GLU A 95 -11.50 13.73 -21.25
N LEU A 96 -10.53 13.61 -20.34
CA LEU A 96 -10.72 13.01 -19.03
C LEU A 96 -11.73 13.82 -18.21
N GLU A 97 -11.62 15.14 -18.21
CA GLU A 97 -12.53 16.02 -17.48
C GLU A 97 -13.95 15.97 -18.04
N ALA A 98 -14.11 15.91 -19.36
CA ALA A 98 -15.41 15.73 -20.00
C ALA A 98 -16.07 14.38 -19.64
N SER A 99 -15.26 13.37 -19.30
CA SER A 99 -15.75 12.06 -18.86
C SER A 99 -16.06 11.97 -17.35
N ARG A 100 -15.93 13.07 -16.60
CA ARG A 100 -16.16 13.08 -15.15
C ARG A 100 -17.60 12.67 -14.81
N ASP A 101 -17.72 11.63 -14.01
CA ASP A 101 -18.98 11.18 -13.42
C ASP A 101 -18.94 11.39 -11.90
N LEU A 102 -19.87 12.20 -11.38
CA LEU A 102 -20.08 12.44 -9.95
C LEU A 102 -21.45 11.93 -9.47
N THR A 103 -22.15 11.14 -10.29
CA THR A 103 -23.47 10.60 -9.94
C THR A 103 -23.41 9.43 -8.97
N ARG A 104 -22.22 8.81 -8.84
CA ARG A 104 -21.99 7.63 -7.99
C ARG A 104 -21.48 8.00 -6.61
N ILE A 105 -21.94 7.29 -5.59
CA ILE A 105 -21.46 7.38 -4.22
C ILE A 105 -20.74 6.07 -3.89
N TRP A 106 -19.41 6.11 -3.87
CA TRP A 106 -18.57 4.97 -3.54
C TRP A 106 -18.18 5.01 -2.07
N LEU A 107 -18.29 3.86 -1.41
CA LEU A 107 -17.82 3.62 -0.07
C LEU A 107 -16.64 2.65 -0.12
N HIS A 108 -15.50 3.00 0.46
CA HIS A 108 -14.44 2.06 0.78
C HIS A 108 -14.45 1.80 2.28
N VAL A 109 -14.42 0.52 2.66
CA VAL A 109 -14.39 0.08 4.06
C VAL A 109 -13.09 -0.70 4.29
N ASP A 110 -12.44 -0.43 5.43
CA ASP A 110 -11.15 -1.02 5.82
C ASP A 110 -11.16 -1.32 7.32
N MET A 111 -11.14 -2.61 7.69
CA MET A 111 -11.18 -3.04 9.10
C MET A 111 -9.92 -2.60 9.86
N ASP A 112 -10.09 -2.07 11.06
CA ASP A 112 -8.99 -1.46 11.78
C ASP A 112 -8.07 -2.49 12.43
N ALA A 113 -6.82 -2.53 11.98
CA ALA A 113 -5.81 -3.49 12.46
C ALA A 113 -6.33 -4.95 12.46
N PHE A 114 -7.09 -5.33 11.43
CA PHE A 114 -7.98 -6.49 11.39
C PHE A 114 -7.53 -7.73 12.18
N TYR A 115 -6.43 -8.40 11.81
CA TYR A 115 -6.03 -9.64 12.51
C TYR A 115 -5.71 -9.37 13.99
N ALA A 116 -5.05 -8.27 14.31
CA ALA A 116 -4.75 -7.90 15.70
C ALA A 116 -6.02 -7.59 16.50
N ALA A 117 -7.01 -6.94 15.88
CA ALA A 117 -8.31 -6.69 16.51
C ALA A 117 -9.08 -8.01 16.76
N VAL A 118 -9.07 -8.94 15.81
CA VAL A 118 -9.66 -10.28 15.96
C VAL A 118 -9.01 -11.06 17.12
N GLU A 119 -7.68 -11.06 17.21
CA GLU A 119 -6.98 -11.73 18.31
C GLU A 119 -7.26 -11.06 19.66
N THR A 120 -7.34 -9.72 19.70
CA THR A 120 -7.68 -8.98 20.92
C THR A 120 -9.11 -9.28 21.38
N LEU A 121 -10.06 -9.38 20.45
CA LEU A 121 -11.43 -9.77 20.74
C LEU A 121 -11.52 -11.19 21.30
N SER A 122 -10.74 -12.12 20.72
CA SER A 122 -10.70 -13.53 21.15
C SER A 122 -9.98 -13.73 22.49
N ASN A 123 -9.06 -12.84 22.84
CA ASN A 123 -8.29 -12.90 24.08
C ASN A 123 -8.19 -11.50 24.72
N PRO A 124 -9.12 -11.16 25.63
CA PRO A 124 -9.16 -9.86 26.30
C PRO A 124 -7.88 -9.50 27.07
N SER A 125 -7.04 -10.47 27.44
CA SER A 125 -5.76 -10.19 28.12
C SER A 125 -4.74 -9.44 27.24
N LEU A 126 -5.00 -9.33 25.92
CA LEU A 126 -4.22 -8.56 24.96
C LEU A 126 -4.63 -7.08 24.90
N GLN A 127 -5.80 -6.73 25.44
CA GLN A 127 -6.32 -5.37 25.38
C GLN A 127 -5.36 -4.39 26.07
N GLY A 128 -5.06 -3.27 25.40
CA GLY A 128 -4.15 -2.23 25.90
C GLY A 128 -2.66 -2.62 25.90
N LYS A 129 -2.28 -3.83 25.45
CA LYS A 129 -0.89 -4.26 25.33
C LYS A 129 -0.41 -4.10 23.89
N PRO A 130 0.84 -3.71 23.64
CA PRO A 130 1.40 -3.77 22.29
C PRO A 130 1.49 -5.22 21.83
N MET A 131 0.83 -5.54 20.71
CA MET A 131 0.86 -6.88 20.14
C MET A 131 0.96 -6.87 18.61
N ALA A 132 1.48 -7.96 18.07
CA ALA A 132 1.59 -8.19 16.65
C ALA A 132 1.19 -9.63 16.28
N VAL A 133 0.44 -9.76 15.19
CA VAL A 133 0.14 -11.06 14.59
C VAL A 133 1.27 -11.44 13.63
N GLY A 134 1.79 -12.65 13.77
CA GLY A 134 2.90 -13.18 12.99
C GLY A 134 3.94 -13.83 13.90
N GLY A 135 5.21 -13.62 13.61
CA GLY A 135 6.29 -14.14 14.45
C GLY A 135 7.61 -13.43 14.26
N MET A 136 8.68 -14.01 14.80
CA MET A 136 10.03 -13.45 14.75
C MET A 136 10.51 -13.14 13.33
N SER A 137 10.13 -13.97 12.36
CA SER A 137 10.53 -13.77 10.96
C SER A 137 9.77 -12.61 10.30
N MET A 138 8.47 -12.49 10.55
CA MET A 138 7.64 -11.50 9.86
C MET A 138 6.34 -11.21 10.61
N ILE A 139 5.98 -9.93 10.68
CA ILE A 139 4.70 -9.45 11.21
C ILE A 139 3.69 -9.28 10.08
N CYS A 140 2.51 -9.88 10.23
CA CYS A 140 1.36 -9.67 9.35
C CYS A 140 0.66 -8.34 9.64
N THR A 141 0.37 -8.06 10.91
CA THR A 141 -0.21 -6.80 11.36
C THR A 141 0.16 -6.52 12.81
N ALA A 142 0.05 -5.26 13.21
CA ALA A 142 0.27 -4.79 14.57
C ALA A 142 -0.91 -3.93 15.02
N ASN A 143 -1.29 -4.03 16.29
CA ASN A 143 -2.31 -3.17 16.89
C ASN A 143 -1.80 -1.72 17.04
N TYR A 144 -2.71 -0.81 17.38
CA TYR A 144 -2.40 0.62 17.45
C TYR A 144 -1.43 0.93 18.61
N GLU A 145 -1.46 0.15 19.69
CA GLU A 145 -0.55 0.22 20.82
C GLU A 145 0.89 -0.07 20.39
N ALA A 146 1.12 -1.12 19.61
CA ALA A 146 2.44 -1.45 19.08
C ALA A 146 2.92 -0.43 18.01
N ARG A 147 2.00 0.13 17.22
CA ARG A 147 2.33 1.15 16.19
C ARG A 147 2.95 2.41 16.76
N LYS A 148 2.62 2.79 18.00
CA LYS A 148 3.25 3.91 18.73
C LYS A 148 4.76 3.73 18.94
N PHE A 149 5.27 2.50 18.87
CA PHE A 149 6.70 2.19 18.97
C PHE A 149 7.40 2.08 17.61
N GLY A 150 6.67 2.23 16.51
CA GLY A 150 7.17 2.00 15.16
C GLY A 150 6.90 0.59 14.61
N VAL A 151 6.30 -0.30 15.41
CA VAL A 151 6.00 -1.69 15.00
C VAL A 151 4.88 -1.71 13.97
N ARG A 152 5.02 -2.50 12.91
CA ARG A 152 4.07 -2.51 11.79
C ARG A 152 4.10 -3.80 10.97
N ALA A 153 3.09 -3.94 10.12
CA ALA A 153 3.03 -4.98 9.09
C ALA A 153 4.28 -4.97 8.19
N ALA A 154 4.68 -6.16 7.75
CA ALA A 154 5.86 -6.46 6.95
C ALA A 154 7.21 -6.21 7.65
N MET A 155 7.25 -5.82 8.93
CA MET A 155 8.48 -5.73 9.70
C MET A 155 8.88 -7.11 10.26
N PRO A 156 10.18 -7.50 10.24
CA PRO A 156 10.64 -8.69 10.96
C PRO A 156 10.38 -8.55 12.47
N GLY A 157 9.88 -9.63 13.08
CA GLY A 157 9.53 -9.64 14.50
C GLY A 157 10.71 -9.37 15.43
N PHE A 158 11.92 -9.83 15.09
CA PHE A 158 13.11 -9.55 15.90
C PHE A 158 13.47 -8.05 15.94
N ILE A 159 13.23 -7.30 14.85
CA ILE A 159 13.41 -5.83 14.83
C ILE A 159 12.31 -5.17 15.67
N ALA A 160 11.06 -5.61 15.49
CA ALA A 160 9.94 -5.09 16.25
C ALA A 160 10.09 -5.28 17.76
N HIS A 161 10.60 -6.44 18.19
CA HIS A 161 10.90 -6.72 19.59
C HIS A 161 12.01 -5.80 20.15
N LYS A 162 12.98 -5.40 19.32
CA LYS A 162 13.97 -4.40 19.71
C LYS A 162 13.35 -3.00 19.87
N LEU A 163 12.36 -2.66 19.06
CA LEU A 163 11.61 -1.39 19.16
C LEU A 163 10.71 -1.35 20.40
N CYS A 164 10.09 -2.48 20.74
CA CYS A 164 9.14 -2.68 21.83
C CYS A 164 9.40 -4.05 22.51
N PRO A 165 10.23 -4.09 23.57
CA PRO A 165 10.58 -5.33 24.27
C PRO A 165 9.38 -6.05 24.89
N GLU A 166 8.34 -5.32 25.27
CA GLU A 166 7.08 -5.82 25.81
C GLU A 166 6.09 -6.32 24.72
N LEU A 167 6.48 -6.32 23.45
CA LEU A 167 5.64 -6.73 22.32
C LEU A 167 5.23 -8.21 22.42
N VAL A 168 3.93 -8.46 22.42
CA VAL A 168 3.36 -9.82 22.42
C VAL A 168 3.16 -10.30 20.98
N PHE A 169 3.72 -11.46 20.64
CA PHE A 169 3.49 -12.11 19.35
C PHE A 169 2.34 -13.11 19.44
N VAL A 170 1.40 -13.01 18.51
CA VAL A 170 0.30 -13.96 18.36
C VAL A 170 0.42 -14.67 17.01
N PRO A 171 0.39 -16.01 16.96
CA PRO A 171 0.44 -16.75 15.70
C PRO A 171 -0.75 -16.43 14.79
N THR A 172 -0.53 -16.52 13.48
CA THR A 172 -1.57 -16.27 12.47
C THR A 172 -2.62 -17.39 12.47
N ASP A 173 -3.90 -17.04 12.58
CA ASP A 173 -5.03 -17.96 12.38
C ASP A 173 -5.91 -17.52 11.19
N ILE A 174 -5.55 -17.97 9.99
CA ILE A 174 -6.25 -17.59 8.75
C ILE A 174 -7.73 -18.02 8.77
N LYS A 175 -8.07 -19.16 9.39
CA LYS A 175 -9.47 -19.63 9.44
C LYS A 175 -10.33 -18.67 10.25
N LYS A 176 -9.81 -18.21 11.38
CA LYS A 176 -10.45 -17.21 12.23
C LYS A 176 -10.65 -15.89 11.48
N TYR A 177 -9.64 -15.42 10.75
CA TYR A 177 -9.76 -14.17 9.99
C TYR A 177 -10.74 -14.27 8.83
N MET A 178 -10.79 -15.42 8.14
CA MET A 178 -11.80 -15.68 7.12
C MET A 178 -13.22 -15.67 7.71
N HIS A 179 -13.42 -16.28 8.89
CA HIS A 179 -14.71 -16.26 9.56
C HIS A 179 -15.22 -14.84 9.82
N TYR A 180 -14.40 -13.98 10.42
CA TYR A 180 -14.79 -12.58 10.66
C TYR A 180 -14.97 -11.79 9.35
N SER A 181 -14.13 -12.04 8.34
CA SER A 181 -14.29 -11.45 7.00
C SER A 181 -15.64 -11.82 6.39
N ASP A 182 -16.06 -13.08 6.50
CA ASP A 182 -17.34 -13.55 5.99
C ASP A 182 -18.53 -12.93 6.73
N LEU A 183 -18.41 -12.70 8.05
CA LEU A 183 -19.41 -11.96 8.82
C LEU A 183 -19.54 -10.51 8.32
N THR A 184 -18.41 -9.79 8.20
CA THR A 184 -18.40 -8.42 7.67
C THR A 184 -18.98 -8.35 6.26
N ARG A 185 -18.63 -9.32 5.39
CA ARG A 185 -19.13 -9.38 4.00
C ARG A 185 -20.62 -9.63 3.91
N LYS A 186 -21.23 -10.36 4.86
CA LYS A 186 -22.70 -10.48 4.93
C LYS A 186 -23.34 -9.12 5.16
N VAL A 187 -22.77 -8.28 6.03
CA VAL A 187 -23.25 -6.90 6.23
C VAL A 187 -23.13 -6.10 4.93
N PHE A 188 -22.00 -6.20 4.22
CA PHE A 188 -21.82 -5.49 2.94
C PHE A 188 -22.89 -5.81 1.89
N GLN A 189 -23.35 -7.07 1.83
CA GLN A 189 -24.35 -7.51 0.85
C GLN A 189 -25.70 -6.78 0.99
N ASP A 190 -26.03 -6.28 2.18
CA ASP A 190 -27.26 -5.52 2.42
C ASP A 190 -27.22 -4.09 1.85
N TYR A 191 -26.01 -3.59 1.51
CA TYR A 191 -25.79 -2.24 0.97
C TYR A 191 -25.39 -2.27 -0.49
N ASP A 192 -24.60 -3.25 -0.90
CA ASP A 192 -24.22 -3.50 -2.28
C ASP A 192 -24.01 -5.01 -2.51
N PRO A 193 -24.97 -5.72 -3.14
CA PRO A 193 -24.83 -7.13 -3.47
C PRO A 193 -23.68 -7.44 -4.44
N LYS A 194 -23.15 -6.42 -5.14
CA LYS A 194 -22.06 -6.52 -6.12
C LYS A 194 -20.76 -5.89 -5.62
N PHE A 195 -20.62 -5.72 -4.30
CA PHE A 195 -19.42 -5.16 -3.70
C PHE A 195 -18.15 -5.88 -4.15
N ILE A 196 -17.03 -5.16 -4.09
CA ILE A 196 -15.73 -5.65 -4.53
C ILE A 196 -14.85 -5.87 -3.30
N ALA A 197 -14.69 -7.13 -2.89
CA ALA A 197 -13.70 -7.49 -1.88
C ALA A 197 -12.27 -7.34 -2.45
N ALA A 198 -11.47 -6.46 -1.84
CA ALA A 198 -10.06 -6.29 -2.22
C ALA A 198 -9.14 -7.25 -1.44
N SER A 199 -9.49 -7.52 -0.17
CA SER A 199 -8.77 -8.42 0.74
C SER A 199 -9.77 -9.06 1.72
N LEU A 200 -9.28 -9.62 2.84
CA LEU A 200 -10.15 -10.08 3.93
C LEU A 200 -10.76 -8.90 4.71
N ASP A 201 -10.08 -7.77 4.76
CA ASP A 201 -10.41 -6.61 5.58
C ASP A 201 -10.86 -5.37 4.79
N GLU A 202 -10.80 -5.39 3.46
CA GLU A 202 -11.14 -4.24 2.64
C GLU A 202 -12.15 -4.55 1.53
N ALA A 203 -13.08 -3.63 1.33
CA ALA A 203 -14.08 -3.71 0.26
C ALA A 203 -14.45 -2.34 -0.32
N TYR A 204 -14.92 -2.33 -1.56
CA TYR A 204 -15.56 -1.18 -2.21
C TYR A 204 -17.03 -1.50 -2.47
N LEU A 205 -17.92 -0.58 -2.11
CA LEU A 205 -19.35 -0.68 -2.30
C LEU A 205 -19.85 0.52 -3.10
N ASP A 206 -20.68 0.29 -4.12
CA ASP A 206 -21.47 1.35 -4.74
C ASP A 206 -22.77 1.53 -3.95
N ILE A 207 -22.78 2.54 -3.07
CA ILE A 207 -23.92 2.81 -2.18
C ILE A 207 -24.93 3.79 -2.78
N THR A 208 -24.83 4.08 -4.08
CA THR A 208 -25.71 5.05 -4.76
C THR A 208 -27.18 4.67 -4.63
N GLU A 209 -27.53 3.41 -4.92
CA GLU A 209 -28.91 2.93 -4.90
C GLU A 209 -29.49 2.92 -3.48
N VAL A 210 -28.73 2.40 -2.50
CA VAL A 210 -29.19 2.34 -1.11
C VAL A 210 -29.38 3.74 -0.50
N CYS A 211 -28.53 4.71 -0.84
CA CYS A 211 -28.72 6.11 -0.46
C CYS A 211 -30.04 6.66 -1.02
N GLN A 212 -30.33 6.42 -2.30
CA GLN A 212 -31.54 6.89 -2.96
C GLN A 212 -32.81 6.26 -2.37
N VAL A 213 -32.83 4.93 -2.24
CA VAL A 213 -34.00 4.18 -1.74
C VAL A 213 -34.33 4.53 -0.29
N ARG A 214 -33.31 4.73 0.55
CA ARG A 214 -33.50 5.03 1.98
C ARG A 214 -33.60 6.53 2.27
N GLY A 215 -33.33 7.41 1.29
CA GLY A 215 -33.29 8.85 1.50
C GLY A 215 -32.18 9.28 2.47
N MET A 216 -31.09 8.53 2.53
CA MET A 216 -29.95 8.76 3.42
C MET A 216 -28.75 9.25 2.63
N SER A 217 -27.95 10.13 3.24
CA SER A 217 -26.65 10.54 2.71
C SER A 217 -25.64 9.40 2.79
N GLY A 218 -24.59 9.45 1.96
CA GLY A 218 -23.48 8.50 2.06
C GLY A 218 -22.78 8.52 3.42
N ALA A 219 -22.82 9.65 4.13
CA ALA A 219 -22.30 9.76 5.50
C ALA A 219 -23.10 8.92 6.49
N GLU A 220 -24.43 8.99 6.42
CA GLU A 220 -25.34 8.22 7.28
C GLU A 220 -25.26 6.72 6.97
N ILE A 221 -25.21 6.35 5.68
CA ILE A 221 -25.03 4.95 5.27
C ILE A 221 -23.68 4.40 5.77
N ALA A 222 -22.60 5.18 5.69
CA ALA A 222 -21.30 4.76 6.19
C ALA A 222 -21.30 4.55 7.72
N ASP A 223 -21.97 5.43 8.47
CA ASP A 223 -22.07 5.33 9.93
C ASP A 223 -22.93 4.14 10.37
N GLU A 224 -24.07 3.92 9.71
CA GLU A 224 -24.94 2.76 9.91
C GLU A 224 -24.18 1.46 9.61
N LEU A 225 -23.51 1.38 8.47
CA LEU A 225 -22.74 0.19 8.07
C LEU A 225 -21.62 -0.11 9.07
N ARG A 226 -20.88 0.90 9.54
CA ARG A 226 -19.83 0.73 10.55
C ARG A 226 -20.40 0.23 11.87
N SER A 227 -21.54 0.77 12.29
CA SER A 227 -22.25 0.35 13.51
C SER A 227 -22.71 -1.11 13.40
N ARG A 228 -23.33 -1.50 12.28
CA ARG A 228 -23.74 -2.89 12.05
C ARG A 228 -22.58 -3.86 12.00
N ILE A 229 -21.46 -3.49 11.39
CA ILE A 229 -20.24 -4.32 11.42
C ILE A 229 -19.79 -4.53 12.87
N HIS A 230 -19.81 -3.47 13.68
CA HIS A 230 -19.45 -3.57 15.08
C HIS A 230 -20.41 -4.46 15.88
N GLU A 231 -21.72 -4.33 15.66
CA GLU A 231 -22.73 -5.18 16.30
C GLU A 231 -22.56 -6.66 15.93
N GLU A 232 -22.32 -6.96 14.66
CA GLU A 232 -22.21 -8.34 14.15
C GLU A 232 -20.87 -9.00 14.49
N THR A 233 -19.79 -8.23 14.61
CA THR A 233 -18.43 -8.78 14.72
C THR A 233 -17.70 -8.42 16.00
N GLY A 234 -18.12 -7.37 16.72
CA GLY A 234 -17.36 -6.75 17.81
C GLY A 234 -16.12 -5.96 17.35
N LEU A 235 -15.86 -5.86 16.04
CA LEU A 235 -14.69 -5.20 15.47
C LEU A 235 -15.06 -3.82 14.92
N THR A 236 -14.08 -2.92 14.82
CA THR A 236 -14.29 -1.59 14.20
C THR A 236 -13.72 -1.55 12.79
N CYS A 237 -14.27 -0.65 11.99
CA CYS A 237 -13.71 -0.30 10.70
C CYS A 237 -13.74 1.22 10.47
N SER A 238 -12.88 1.65 9.55
CA SER A 238 -12.89 2.99 9.00
C SER A 238 -13.44 2.98 7.58
N ALA A 239 -14.05 4.10 7.20
CA ALA A 239 -14.72 4.22 5.91
C ALA A 239 -14.44 5.54 5.18
N GLY A 240 -14.39 5.48 3.86
CA GLY A 240 -14.23 6.64 2.99
C GLY A 240 -15.38 6.70 2.00
N VAL A 241 -16.11 7.81 1.98
CA VAL A 241 -17.19 8.07 1.01
C VAL A 241 -16.67 9.08 -0.01
N ALA A 242 -16.76 8.76 -1.30
CA ALA A 242 -16.33 9.65 -2.36
C ALA A 242 -17.01 9.34 -3.70
N PRO A 243 -16.82 10.18 -4.75
CA PRO A 243 -17.46 9.97 -6.05
C PRO A 243 -16.91 8.80 -6.87
N ASN A 244 -15.72 8.29 -6.50
CA ASN A 244 -15.08 7.18 -7.19
C ASN A 244 -14.22 6.35 -6.23
N ARG A 245 -13.86 5.13 -6.65
CA ARG A 245 -13.11 4.17 -5.82
C ARG A 245 -11.74 4.66 -5.37
N LEU A 246 -11.02 5.40 -6.23
CA LEU A 246 -9.69 5.90 -5.91
C LEU A 246 -9.77 6.87 -4.72
N LEU A 247 -10.67 7.84 -4.79
CA LEU A 247 -10.86 8.82 -3.72
C LEU A 247 -11.45 8.18 -2.47
N ALA A 248 -12.38 7.22 -2.61
CA ALA A 248 -12.96 6.51 -1.47
C ALA A 248 -11.88 5.79 -0.65
N LYS A 249 -10.94 5.12 -1.32
CA LYS A 249 -9.79 4.48 -0.65
C LYS A 249 -8.90 5.48 0.08
N VAL A 250 -8.63 6.63 -0.53
CA VAL A 250 -7.83 7.68 0.13
C VAL A 250 -8.56 8.20 1.37
N CYS A 251 -9.87 8.44 1.27
CA CYS A 251 -10.69 8.96 2.34
C CYS A 251 -10.75 8.02 3.55
N SER A 252 -10.84 6.71 3.34
CA SER A 252 -10.94 5.72 4.44
C SER A 252 -9.70 5.68 5.33
N ASP A 253 -8.54 6.13 4.84
CA ASP A 253 -7.29 6.18 5.60
C ASP A 253 -7.13 7.47 6.43
N ILE A 254 -7.95 8.52 6.23
CA ILE A 254 -7.78 9.83 6.86
C ILE A 254 -8.10 9.80 8.35
N ASN A 255 -9.28 9.28 8.71
CA ASN A 255 -9.80 9.28 10.07
C ASN A 255 -9.66 7.89 10.74
N LYS A 256 -8.62 7.14 10.40
CA LYS A 256 -8.32 5.85 11.05
C LYS A 256 -7.73 6.06 12.45
N PRO A 257 -8.07 5.20 13.44
CA PRO A 257 -9.07 4.11 13.41
C PRO A 257 -10.51 4.56 13.73
N ASN A 258 -11.47 3.69 13.42
CA ASN A 258 -12.87 3.78 13.80
C ASN A 258 -13.49 5.16 13.50
N GLY A 259 -13.18 5.68 12.33
CA GLY A 259 -13.70 6.94 11.84
C GLY A 259 -13.95 6.90 10.34
N GLN A 260 -14.68 7.89 9.85
CA GLN A 260 -14.99 8.02 8.43
C GLN A 260 -14.66 9.41 7.89
N PHE A 261 -14.41 9.50 6.59
CA PHE A 261 -14.26 10.77 5.88
C PHE A 261 -15.15 10.78 4.65
N VAL A 262 -15.83 11.89 4.42
CA VAL A 262 -16.76 12.08 3.31
C VAL A 262 -16.25 13.18 2.41
N LEU A 263 -15.93 12.83 1.17
CA LEU A 263 -15.65 13.78 0.11
C LEU A 263 -16.93 13.99 -0.71
N PRO A 264 -17.51 15.21 -0.71
CA PRO A 264 -18.74 15.48 -1.45
C PRO A 264 -18.62 15.18 -2.94
N ASN A 265 -19.76 14.80 -3.54
CA ASN A 265 -19.94 14.65 -4.98
C ASN A 265 -20.04 16.00 -5.70
N ASP A 266 -19.04 16.84 -5.47
CA ASP A 266 -18.88 18.15 -6.06
C ASP A 266 -17.49 18.27 -6.70
N ARG A 267 -17.45 18.88 -7.88
CA ARG A 267 -16.21 19.01 -8.65
C ARG A 267 -15.18 19.87 -7.91
N MET A 268 -15.60 21.00 -7.33
CA MET A 268 -14.67 21.89 -6.63
C MET A 268 -14.13 21.23 -5.36
N ALA A 269 -14.97 20.52 -4.61
CA ALA A 269 -14.55 19.73 -3.47
C ALA A 269 -13.51 18.67 -3.86
N VAL A 270 -13.76 17.90 -4.92
CA VAL A 270 -12.82 16.88 -5.43
C VAL A 270 -11.48 17.47 -5.84
N VAL A 271 -11.50 18.53 -6.65
CA VAL A 271 -10.27 19.18 -7.14
C VAL A 271 -9.49 19.80 -5.97
N THR A 272 -10.18 20.46 -5.03
CA THR A 272 -9.54 21.06 -3.86
C THR A 272 -8.89 19.99 -2.98
N PHE A 273 -9.59 18.89 -2.74
CA PHE A 273 -9.10 17.77 -1.95
C PHE A 273 -7.85 17.13 -2.57
N ILE A 274 -7.89 16.84 -3.88
CA ILE A 274 -6.81 16.11 -4.52
C ILE A 274 -5.55 16.98 -4.72
N SER A 275 -5.70 18.28 -5.01
CA SER A 275 -4.58 19.16 -5.37
C SER A 275 -3.45 19.19 -4.34
N SER A 276 -3.78 19.23 -3.05
CA SER A 276 -2.80 19.30 -1.96
C SER A 276 -2.25 17.94 -1.53
N LEU A 277 -2.84 16.84 -2.01
CA LEU A 277 -2.53 15.52 -1.51
C LEU A 277 -1.13 15.08 -2.00
N PRO A 278 -0.26 14.55 -1.10
CA PRO A 278 1.00 13.96 -1.52
C PRO A 278 0.77 12.77 -2.45
N ILE A 279 1.52 12.68 -3.54
CA ILE A 279 1.36 11.62 -4.56
C ILE A 279 1.46 10.20 -3.97
N ARG A 280 2.21 10.03 -2.87
CA ARG A 280 2.40 8.74 -2.20
C ARG A 280 1.15 8.18 -1.53
N LYS A 281 0.14 9.02 -1.30
CA LYS A 281 -1.17 8.60 -0.76
C LYS A 281 -2.05 7.93 -1.81
N ILE A 282 -1.71 8.04 -3.09
CA ILE A 282 -2.50 7.49 -4.19
C ILE A 282 -2.16 6.01 -4.41
N GLY A 283 -3.18 5.15 -4.39
CA GLY A 283 -3.05 3.74 -4.77
C GLY A 283 -2.47 3.60 -6.18
N GLY A 284 -1.41 2.81 -6.32
CA GLY A 284 -0.66 2.67 -7.59
C GLY A 284 0.65 3.46 -7.64
N ILE A 285 0.86 4.44 -6.74
CA ILE A 285 2.11 5.19 -6.65
C ILE A 285 2.97 4.64 -5.50
N GLY A 286 3.85 3.69 -5.85
CA GLY A 286 4.84 3.10 -4.94
C GLY A 286 6.12 3.94 -4.82
N LYS A 287 7.03 3.52 -3.92
CA LYS A 287 8.31 4.19 -3.64
C LYS A 287 9.10 4.57 -4.90
N VAL A 288 9.22 3.63 -5.84
CA VAL A 288 10.01 3.86 -7.06
C VAL A 288 9.38 4.93 -7.96
N THR A 289 8.07 4.85 -8.18
CA THR A 289 7.33 5.84 -8.99
C THR A 289 7.34 7.21 -8.32
N GLU A 290 7.16 7.27 -6.99
CA GLU A 290 7.26 8.50 -6.20
C GLU A 290 8.62 9.19 -6.42
N HIS A 291 9.73 8.45 -6.29
CA HIS A 291 11.06 9.01 -6.51
C HIS A 291 11.26 9.53 -7.94
N ILE A 292 10.77 8.82 -8.96
CA ILE A 292 10.87 9.29 -10.34
C ILE A 292 10.08 10.60 -10.52
N LEU A 293 8.82 10.62 -10.07
CA LEU A 293 7.97 11.81 -10.17
C LEU A 293 8.57 13.01 -9.41
N LYS A 294 9.08 12.77 -8.20
CA LYS A 294 9.65 13.81 -7.33
C LYS A 294 11.04 14.27 -7.75
N ASP A 295 11.98 13.34 -7.88
CA ASP A 295 13.41 13.66 -8.01
C ASP A 295 13.86 13.91 -9.46
N VAL A 296 13.03 13.56 -10.44
CA VAL A 296 13.28 13.81 -11.87
C VAL A 296 12.40 14.96 -12.38
N ILE A 297 11.09 14.91 -12.10
CA ILE A 297 10.12 15.84 -12.69
C ILE A 297 9.75 16.96 -11.69
N GLY A 298 9.99 16.78 -10.39
CA GLY A 298 9.60 17.74 -9.36
C GLY A 298 8.11 17.74 -9.04
N ILE A 299 7.46 16.58 -9.08
CA ILE A 299 6.05 16.37 -8.71
C ILE A 299 6.00 15.76 -7.32
N ASN A 300 5.45 16.50 -6.36
CA ASN A 300 5.26 16.12 -4.96
C ASN A 300 3.78 15.98 -4.59
N THR A 301 2.92 16.81 -5.19
CA THR A 301 1.47 16.81 -4.99
C THR A 301 0.73 16.42 -6.25
N CYS A 302 -0.53 16.01 -6.13
CA CYS A 302 -1.34 15.61 -7.30
C CYS A 302 -1.62 16.79 -8.24
N GLU A 303 -1.73 18.03 -7.76
CA GLU A 303 -1.90 19.22 -8.62
C GLU A 303 -0.77 19.34 -9.66
N GLN A 304 0.47 19.07 -9.22
CA GLN A 304 1.65 19.17 -10.05
C GLN A 304 1.67 18.14 -11.19
N MET A 305 0.84 17.08 -11.13
CA MET A 305 0.68 16.15 -12.24
C MET A 305 0.09 16.84 -13.48
N LEU A 306 -0.89 17.74 -13.28
CA LEU A 306 -1.50 18.49 -14.38
C LEU A 306 -0.55 19.56 -14.91
N GLN A 307 0.10 20.30 -14.00
CA GLN A 307 1.07 21.35 -14.35
C GLN A 307 2.27 20.81 -15.14
N LYS A 308 2.61 19.54 -14.95
CA LYS A 308 3.76 18.88 -15.60
C LYS A 308 3.33 17.75 -16.54
N GLY A 309 2.12 17.84 -17.09
CA GLY A 309 1.55 16.85 -18.00
C GLY A 309 2.44 16.53 -19.20
N GLY A 310 3.09 17.54 -19.80
CA GLY A 310 4.03 17.33 -20.90
C GLY A 310 5.20 16.40 -20.55
N TYR A 311 5.77 16.50 -19.35
CA TYR A 311 6.82 15.57 -18.90
C TYR A 311 6.27 14.16 -18.69
N LEU A 312 5.05 14.03 -18.17
CA LEU A 312 4.41 12.73 -17.95
C LEU A 312 4.18 11.99 -19.28
N CYS A 313 3.66 12.70 -20.29
CA CYS A 313 3.43 12.16 -21.63
C CYS A 313 4.75 11.85 -22.38
N ALA A 314 5.82 12.59 -22.12
CA ALA A 314 7.11 12.37 -22.76
C ALA A 314 7.89 11.17 -22.17
N LEU A 315 7.82 10.97 -20.85
CA LEU A 315 8.71 10.07 -20.13
C LEU A 315 8.09 8.73 -19.75
N PHE A 316 6.75 8.62 -19.76
CA PHE A 316 6.05 7.39 -19.36
C PHE A 316 5.25 6.79 -20.51
N SER A 317 4.85 5.53 -20.35
CA SER A 317 3.86 4.93 -21.25
C SER A 317 2.56 5.71 -21.20
N GLN A 318 1.80 5.70 -22.31
CA GLN A 318 0.49 6.35 -22.39
C GLN A 318 -0.43 5.94 -21.23
N SER A 319 -0.48 4.65 -20.87
CA SER A 319 -1.28 4.16 -19.75
C SER A 319 -0.89 4.76 -18.39
N SER A 320 0.40 5.01 -18.18
CA SER A 320 0.90 5.62 -16.93
C SER A 320 0.64 7.12 -16.92
N ALA A 321 0.86 7.80 -18.05
CA ALA A 321 0.55 9.22 -18.20
C ALA A 321 -0.95 9.48 -17.98
N ASP A 322 -1.82 8.70 -18.63
CA ASP A 322 -3.28 8.76 -18.45
C ASP A 322 -3.70 8.54 -17.00
N PHE A 323 -3.09 7.58 -16.31
CA PHE A 323 -3.30 7.36 -14.89
C PHE A 323 -2.90 8.58 -14.05
N PHE A 324 -1.71 9.16 -14.27
CA PHE A 324 -1.28 10.34 -13.52
C PHE A 324 -2.15 11.57 -13.79
N LEU A 325 -2.54 11.82 -15.04
CA LEU A 325 -3.44 12.92 -15.37
C LEU A 325 -4.83 12.72 -14.75
N SER A 326 -5.34 11.49 -14.74
CA SER A 326 -6.59 11.14 -14.05
C SER A 326 -6.49 11.43 -12.55
N VAL A 327 -5.37 11.05 -11.92
CA VAL A 327 -5.10 11.35 -10.50
C VAL A 327 -5.06 12.84 -10.24
N GLY A 328 -4.40 13.63 -11.08
CA GLY A 328 -4.36 15.09 -10.95
C GLY A 328 -5.75 15.74 -10.99
N LEU A 329 -6.69 15.15 -11.73
CA LEU A 329 -8.10 15.56 -11.77
C LEU A 329 -8.96 14.95 -10.67
N GLY A 330 -8.42 14.06 -9.82
CA GLY A 330 -9.21 13.30 -8.84
C GLY A 330 -10.19 12.31 -9.49
N LEU A 331 -9.89 11.85 -10.71
CA LEU A 331 -10.68 10.85 -11.41
C LEU A 331 -10.24 9.44 -11.02
N GLY A 332 -11.19 8.53 -11.06
CA GLY A 332 -11.00 7.11 -10.77
C GLY A 332 -12.14 6.31 -11.35
N SER A 333 -12.08 4.98 -11.20
CA SER A 333 -13.16 4.14 -11.73
C SER A 333 -14.44 4.30 -10.92
N VAL A 334 -15.53 4.65 -11.62
CA VAL A 334 -16.89 4.83 -11.08
C VAL A 334 -17.80 3.63 -11.31
N HIS A 335 -17.33 2.61 -12.04
CA HIS A 335 -18.09 1.42 -12.36
C HIS A 335 -17.58 0.21 -11.57
N THR A 336 -18.51 -0.65 -11.17
CA THR A 336 -18.20 -1.99 -10.70
C THR A 336 -17.53 -2.76 -11.83
N PRO A 337 -16.31 -3.30 -11.65
CA PRO A 337 -15.64 -4.06 -12.67
C PRO A 337 -16.41 -5.35 -12.94
N GLU A 338 -16.38 -5.80 -14.19
CA GLU A 338 -16.87 -7.12 -14.55
C GLU A 338 -16.14 -8.22 -13.75
N ALA A 339 -16.85 -9.32 -13.49
CA ALA A 339 -16.29 -10.47 -12.78
C ALA A 339 -15.05 -10.98 -13.53
N ARG A 340 -13.87 -10.79 -12.92
CA ARG A 340 -12.60 -11.25 -13.51
C ARG A 340 -12.32 -12.69 -13.10
N MET A 341 -12.04 -13.53 -14.08
CA MET A 341 -11.48 -14.85 -13.80
C MET A 341 -10.05 -14.72 -13.25
N ARG A 342 -9.74 -15.53 -12.23
CA ARG A 342 -8.40 -15.62 -11.66
C ARG A 342 -7.40 -16.01 -12.76
N LYS A 343 -6.31 -15.24 -12.88
CA LYS A 343 -5.29 -15.43 -13.93
C LYS A 343 -4.16 -16.39 -13.55
N SER A 344 -3.83 -16.47 -12.26
CA SER A 344 -2.78 -17.33 -11.75
C SER A 344 -3.07 -17.81 -10.33
N ILE A 345 -2.39 -18.88 -9.93
CA ILE A 345 -2.38 -19.40 -8.57
C ILE A 345 -0.94 -19.82 -8.25
N SER A 346 -0.43 -19.45 -7.07
CA SER A 346 0.92 -19.78 -6.64
C SER A 346 0.91 -20.28 -5.20
N ASN A 347 1.93 -21.08 -4.85
CA ASN A 347 2.22 -21.48 -3.50
C ASN A 347 3.74 -21.40 -3.33
N GLU A 348 4.19 -20.71 -2.30
CA GLU A 348 5.60 -20.49 -2.02
C GLU A 348 5.89 -20.70 -0.54
N ARG A 349 7.11 -21.14 -0.22
CA ARG A 349 7.55 -21.34 1.15
C ARG A 349 9.00 -20.96 1.29
N THR A 350 9.29 -20.04 2.20
CA THR A 350 10.64 -19.77 2.68
C THR A 350 11.07 -20.87 3.65
N PHE A 351 12.31 -21.34 3.53
CA PHE A 351 12.93 -22.33 4.40
C PHE A 351 14.42 -22.02 4.55
N GLN A 352 15.09 -22.64 5.51
CA GLN A 352 16.52 -22.47 5.72
C GLN A 352 17.31 -22.88 4.47
N ALA A 353 18.38 -22.14 4.18
CA ALA A 353 19.25 -22.44 3.05
C ALA A 353 19.76 -23.89 3.12
N THR A 354 19.73 -24.56 1.97
CA THR A 354 20.26 -25.91 1.82
C THR A 354 20.75 -26.10 0.39
N ASP A 355 21.80 -26.87 0.22
CA ASP A 355 22.31 -27.38 -1.06
C ASP A 355 21.88 -28.85 -1.29
N ASN A 356 21.23 -29.47 -0.30
CA ASN A 356 20.78 -30.85 -0.36
C ASN A 356 19.59 -30.99 -1.33
N LYS A 357 19.84 -31.68 -2.43
CA LYS A 357 18.85 -31.90 -3.49
C LYS A 357 17.62 -32.66 -3.00
N ASP A 358 17.78 -33.65 -2.12
CA ASP A 358 16.67 -34.45 -1.61
C ASP A 358 15.72 -33.60 -0.75
N ILE A 359 16.28 -32.69 0.06
CA ILE A 359 15.49 -31.70 0.81
C ILE A 359 14.75 -30.78 -0.17
N MET A 360 15.41 -30.27 -1.21
CA MET A 360 14.76 -29.44 -2.23
C MET A 360 13.61 -30.16 -2.94
N PHE A 361 13.84 -31.39 -3.41
CA PHE A 361 12.79 -32.20 -4.05
C PHE A 361 11.62 -32.49 -3.12
N THR A 362 11.90 -32.75 -1.84
CA THR A 362 10.87 -32.93 -0.82
C THR A 362 10.04 -31.65 -0.63
N LYS A 363 10.68 -30.47 -0.59
CA LYS A 363 9.97 -29.18 -0.49
C LYS A 363 9.12 -28.91 -1.74
N LEU A 364 9.67 -29.16 -2.92
CA LEU A 364 8.94 -29.04 -4.20
C LEU A 364 7.73 -29.97 -4.25
N GLY A 365 7.89 -31.22 -3.83
CA GLY A 365 6.79 -32.19 -3.71
C GLY A 365 5.67 -31.66 -2.80
N ASN A 366 6.02 -31.16 -1.61
CA ASN A 366 5.05 -30.61 -0.66
C ASN A 366 4.28 -29.39 -1.21
N ILE A 367 4.95 -28.48 -1.91
CA ILE A 367 4.30 -27.31 -2.51
C ILE A 367 3.39 -27.73 -3.68
N SER A 368 3.80 -28.74 -4.44
CA SER A 368 3.09 -29.22 -5.64
C SER A 368 1.78 -29.95 -5.33
N ILE A 369 1.61 -30.53 -4.12
CA ILE A 369 0.38 -31.21 -3.70
C ILE A 369 -0.85 -30.29 -3.78
N PHE A 370 -0.65 -28.98 -3.70
CA PHE A 370 -1.70 -27.97 -3.85
C PHE A 370 -2.49 -28.08 -5.18
N ARG A 371 -1.91 -28.69 -6.23
CA ARG A 371 -2.60 -28.93 -7.52
C ARG A 371 -3.82 -29.85 -7.42
N PHE A 372 -3.88 -30.78 -6.46
CA PHE A 372 -4.94 -31.80 -6.42
C PHE A 372 -6.29 -31.30 -5.89
N TYR A 373 -6.33 -30.11 -5.28
CA TYR A 373 -7.57 -29.55 -4.72
C TYR A 373 -8.35 -28.64 -5.69
N PHE A 374 -7.83 -28.38 -6.89
CA PHE A 374 -8.50 -27.54 -7.91
C PHE A 374 -8.53 -28.24 -9.29
N PRO A 375 -9.55 -29.08 -9.57
CA PRO A 375 -9.58 -29.97 -10.74
C PRO A 375 -9.65 -29.27 -12.11
N ILE A 376 -9.83 -27.95 -12.19
CA ILE A 376 -10.17 -27.23 -13.43
C ILE A 376 -8.93 -26.60 -14.11
N LEU A 377 -7.74 -26.63 -13.49
CA LEU A 377 -6.57 -25.84 -13.92
C LEU A 377 -5.47 -26.64 -14.66
N PHE A 378 -5.79 -27.78 -15.27
CA PHE A 378 -4.80 -28.70 -15.86
C PHE A 378 -4.09 -28.19 -17.14
N SER A 379 -4.55 -27.10 -17.76
CA SER A 379 -4.02 -26.59 -19.05
C SER A 379 -3.18 -25.30 -18.94
N LEU A 380 -2.78 -24.88 -17.74
CA LEU A 380 -2.01 -23.64 -17.55
C LEU A 380 -0.48 -23.85 -17.51
N PRO A 381 0.32 -22.88 -18.01
CA PRO A 381 1.77 -22.90 -17.89
C PRO A 381 2.21 -22.93 -16.42
N VAL A 382 3.23 -23.75 -16.12
CA VAL A 382 3.83 -23.86 -14.78
C VAL A 382 5.12 -23.07 -14.74
N PHE A 383 5.23 -22.19 -13.75
CA PHE A 383 6.45 -21.43 -13.48
C PHE A 383 7.01 -21.83 -12.12
N TYR A 384 8.32 -22.09 -12.07
CA TYR A 384 9.05 -22.27 -10.83
C TYR A 384 9.81 -21.00 -10.50
N MET A 385 9.64 -20.51 -9.27
CA MET A 385 10.40 -19.38 -8.74
C MET A 385 11.30 -19.88 -7.61
N GLN A 386 12.61 -19.64 -7.74
CA GLN A 386 13.59 -19.95 -6.70
C GLN A 386 14.28 -18.65 -6.28
N LEU A 387 14.22 -18.34 -4.99
CA LEU A 387 15.01 -17.28 -4.39
C LEU A 387 16.24 -17.93 -3.75
N LEU A 388 17.43 -17.48 -4.16
CA LEU A 388 18.69 -17.93 -3.57
C LEU A 388 18.91 -17.26 -2.21
N ASP A 389 19.78 -17.84 -1.38
CA ASP A 389 20.04 -17.36 -0.02
C ASP A 389 20.61 -15.93 0.06
N ASN A 390 20.92 -15.31 -1.07
CA ASN A 390 21.39 -13.93 -1.19
C ASN A 390 20.33 -12.85 -0.87
N PHE A 391 19.21 -13.22 -0.23
CA PHE A 391 18.07 -12.34 0.03
C PHE A 391 17.54 -12.39 1.48
N LEU A 392 17.81 -13.45 2.24
CA LEU A 392 17.20 -13.71 3.55
C LEU A 392 18.24 -14.32 4.50
N SER A 393 18.97 -13.47 5.23
CA SER A 393 19.75 -13.89 6.39
C SER A 393 19.50 -12.95 7.54
#